data_AF-A0A9D7PCD3-F1
#
_entry.id   AF-A0A9D7PCD3-F1
#
_cell.length_a   1.000
_cell.length_b   1.000
_cell.length_c   1.000
_cell.angle_alpha   90.00
_cell.angle_beta   90.00
_cell.angle_gamma   90.00
#
_symmetry.space_group_name_H-M   'P 1'
#
loop_
_entity.id
_entity.type
_entity.pdbx_description
1 polymer ?
#
loop_
_entity_poly.entity_id
_entity_poly.type
_entity_poly.pdbx_seq_one_letter_code
_entity_poly.pdbx_strand_id
1 'polypeptide(L)'
;MSDTFTPWSPSPEAVAGGRGARVVYRNAPLRSEVPPEHRGATRTQLPITPGLRVLRAHIVGRFPFIRQTYMPGRSRPMLDTQRLDMHQAGRAIDFMVAQLGRQPDHAHGDQIANYLAANAERFGVQFIVWAGYKFNAGARTPAERFAPYTGTVPHLDHPHVEITPEAGAMALPWYRTQQSPAATPSDDAPAPYEDAGGPSPLVMGGVALVSLAAAFAGVWLIRRR
;
A
#
# COMPACT_ATOMS: atom_id res chain seq x y z
N MET A 1 -14.28 -18.77 -21.13
CA MET A 1 -14.99 -17.50 -20.87
C MET A 1 -13.96 -16.58 -20.25
N SER A 2 -13.64 -15.46 -20.88
CA SER A 2 -12.78 -14.44 -20.29
C SER A 2 -13.57 -13.80 -19.15
N ASP A 3 -13.26 -14.14 -17.90
CA ASP A 3 -13.84 -13.49 -16.73
C ASP A 3 -13.48 -12.00 -16.80
N THR A 4 -14.43 -11.20 -17.25
CA THR A 4 -14.32 -9.75 -17.26
C THR A 4 -14.38 -9.27 -15.82
N PHE A 5 -13.20 -8.97 -15.29
CA PHE A 5 -13.02 -8.24 -14.04
C PHE A 5 -13.91 -6.98 -14.03
N THR A 6 -14.69 -6.79 -12.97
CA THR A 6 -15.54 -5.60 -12.78
C THR A 6 -14.79 -4.57 -11.94
N PRO A 7 -14.50 -3.37 -12.47
CA PRO A 7 -13.87 -2.31 -11.72
C PRO A 7 -14.69 -1.88 -10.50
N TRP A 8 -14.02 -1.40 -9.45
CA TRP A 8 -14.69 -0.80 -8.30
C TRP A 8 -15.61 0.33 -8.78
N SER A 9 -16.88 0.23 -8.40
CA SER A 9 -17.90 1.26 -8.62
C SER A 9 -18.22 1.92 -7.28
N PRO A 10 -17.67 3.11 -6.99
CA PRO A 10 -17.87 3.76 -5.70
C PRO A 10 -19.35 4.05 -5.43
N SER A 11 -19.82 3.78 -4.20
CA SER A 11 -21.20 4.10 -3.82
C SER A 11 -21.45 5.62 -3.85
N PRO A 12 -22.72 6.08 -3.95
CA PRO A 12 -23.03 7.50 -3.87
C PRO A 12 -22.50 8.17 -2.60
N GLU A 13 -22.53 7.50 -1.44
CA GLU A 13 -21.94 8.03 -0.21
C GLU A 13 -20.41 8.14 -0.28
N ALA A 14 -19.75 7.13 -0.86
CA ALA A 14 -18.31 7.14 -1.08
C ALA A 14 -17.90 8.31 -1.98
N VAL A 15 -18.63 8.53 -3.08
CA VAL A 15 -18.42 9.65 -3.99
C VAL A 15 -18.65 10.98 -3.26
N ALA A 16 -19.76 11.14 -2.54
CA ALA A 16 -20.08 12.37 -1.83
C ALA A 16 -19.03 12.70 -0.76
N GLY A 17 -18.69 11.74 0.10
CA GLY A 17 -17.68 11.92 1.15
C GLY A 17 -16.29 12.17 0.59
N GLY A 18 -15.86 11.37 -0.39
CA GLY A 18 -14.55 11.52 -1.02
C GLY A 18 -14.41 12.84 -1.78
N ARG A 19 -15.46 13.32 -2.45
CA ARG A 19 -15.47 14.63 -3.13
C ARG A 19 -15.50 15.80 -2.15
N GLY A 20 -16.22 15.66 -1.03
CA GLY A 20 -16.31 16.67 0.01
C GLY A 20 -15.07 16.78 0.90
N ALA A 21 -14.24 15.72 0.96
CA ALA A 21 -13.15 15.63 1.92
C ALA A 21 -12.10 16.75 1.77
N ARG A 22 -11.77 17.43 2.85
CA ARG A 22 -10.63 18.37 2.91
C ARG A 22 -9.35 17.68 3.35
N VAL A 23 -8.85 16.78 2.49
CA VAL A 23 -7.62 16.02 2.73
C VAL A 23 -6.55 16.45 1.72
N VAL A 24 -5.35 16.76 2.21
CA VAL A 24 -4.22 17.11 1.36
C VAL A 24 -3.34 15.88 1.15
N TYR A 25 -3.14 15.50 -0.11
CA TYR A 25 -2.23 14.40 -0.43
C TYR A 25 -0.78 14.80 -0.13
N ARG A 26 -0.07 13.95 0.63
CA ARG A 26 1.34 14.13 0.97
C ARG A 26 2.13 12.90 0.54
N ASN A 27 3.08 13.13 -0.36
CA ASN A 27 4.03 12.14 -0.85
C ASN A 27 4.85 11.52 0.30
N ALA A 28 5.31 10.28 0.09
CA ALA A 28 6.34 9.65 0.93
C ALA A 28 7.66 10.43 0.83
N PRO A 29 8.56 10.36 1.81
CA PRO A 29 9.86 11.04 1.74
C PRO A 29 10.78 10.40 0.69
N LEU A 30 11.80 11.16 0.27
CA LEU A 30 12.97 10.63 -0.41
C LEU A 30 13.79 9.76 0.55
N ARG A 31 14.56 8.81 0.03
CA ARG A 31 15.48 8.02 0.85
C ARG A 31 16.48 8.90 1.59
N SER A 32 16.96 9.98 0.99
CA SER A 32 17.87 10.94 1.64
C SER A 32 17.28 11.60 2.89
N GLU A 33 15.95 11.71 2.97
CA GLU A 33 15.21 12.31 4.09
C GLU A 33 14.89 11.31 5.20
N VAL A 34 15.15 10.01 4.99
CA VAL A 34 14.91 8.95 5.97
C VAL A 34 16.08 8.89 6.97
N PRO A 35 15.80 8.84 8.29
CA PRO A 35 16.84 8.69 9.30
C PRO A 35 17.75 7.46 9.05
N PRO A 36 19.08 7.57 9.26
CA PRO A 36 20.04 6.50 8.98
C PRO A 36 19.65 5.12 9.54
N GLU A 37 19.09 5.07 10.74
CA GLU A 37 18.63 3.86 11.43
C GLU A 37 17.50 3.10 10.70
N HIS A 38 16.80 3.76 9.78
CA HIS A 38 15.73 3.19 8.98
C HIS A 38 16.15 2.93 7.53
N ARG A 39 17.41 3.17 7.18
CA ARG A 39 17.99 2.94 5.85
C ARG A 39 18.86 1.69 5.85
N GLY A 40 18.47 0.70 5.08
CA GLY A 40 19.29 -0.47 4.77
C GLY A 40 19.81 -0.48 3.35
N ALA A 41 20.79 -1.35 3.09
CA ALA A 41 21.31 -1.59 1.73
C ALA A 41 20.23 -2.19 0.80
N THR A 42 19.39 -3.06 1.35
CA THR A 42 18.36 -3.80 0.62
C THR A 42 16.94 -3.45 1.05
N ARG A 43 16.78 -2.64 2.11
CA ARG A 43 15.48 -2.25 2.64
C ARG A 43 15.55 -0.92 3.38
N THR A 44 14.85 0.08 2.87
CA THR A 44 14.55 1.32 3.60
C THR A 44 13.09 1.29 4.02
N GLN A 45 12.82 1.42 5.32
CA GLN A 45 11.47 1.29 5.88
C GLN A 45 11.36 2.17 7.13
N LEU A 46 10.46 3.15 7.09
CA LEU A 46 10.02 3.87 8.29
C LEU A 46 9.09 2.99 9.14
N PRO A 47 9.04 3.23 10.46
CA PRO A 47 8.09 2.53 11.32
C PRO A 47 6.64 2.70 10.84
N ILE A 48 5.83 1.65 11.03
CA ILE A 48 4.38 1.75 10.84
C ILE A 48 3.84 2.79 11.81
N THR A 49 3.19 3.83 11.27
CA THR A 49 2.74 4.96 12.08
C THR A 49 1.66 4.55 13.09
N PRO A 50 1.61 5.16 14.30
CA PRO A 50 0.60 4.84 15.30
C PRO A 50 -0.84 4.99 14.79
N GLY A 51 -1.11 6.05 14.03
CA GLY A 51 -2.42 6.28 13.42
C GLY A 51 -2.82 5.17 12.45
N LEU A 52 -1.89 4.66 11.63
CA LEU A 52 -2.19 3.54 10.73
C LEU A 52 -2.57 2.28 11.50
N ARG A 53 -1.92 2.01 12.65
CA ARG A 53 -2.27 0.89 13.52
C ARG A 53 -3.67 1.04 14.12
N VAL A 54 -4.04 2.24 14.55
CA VAL A 54 -5.38 2.54 15.08
C VAL A 54 -6.44 2.41 13.99
N LEU A 55 -6.20 2.97 12.79
CA LEU A 55 -7.11 2.81 11.66
C LEU A 55 -7.28 1.34 11.30
N ARG A 56 -6.19 0.57 11.22
CA ARG A 56 -6.23 -0.87 10.98
C ARG A 56 -7.13 -1.58 11.98
N ALA A 57 -6.94 -1.34 13.28
CA ALA A 57 -7.73 -1.98 14.33
C ALA A 57 -9.23 -1.66 14.19
N HIS A 58 -9.56 -0.39 13.93
CA HIS A 58 -10.94 0.04 13.68
C HIS A 58 -11.56 -0.66 12.46
N ILE A 59 -10.85 -0.72 11.35
CA ILE A 59 -11.36 -1.32 10.10
C ILE A 59 -11.51 -2.83 10.23
N VAL A 60 -10.53 -3.52 10.83
CA VAL A 60 -10.63 -4.97 11.11
C VAL A 60 -11.78 -5.28 12.07
N GLY A 61 -11.97 -4.47 13.12
CA GLY A 61 -13.09 -4.63 14.05
C GLY A 61 -14.46 -4.39 13.38
N ARG A 62 -14.54 -3.45 12.44
CA ARG A 62 -15.77 -3.16 11.69
C ARG A 62 -16.08 -4.20 10.62
N PHE A 63 -15.06 -4.78 10.00
CA PHE A 63 -15.18 -5.74 8.90
C PHE A 63 -14.50 -7.06 9.31
N PRO A 64 -15.18 -7.90 10.11
CA PRO A 64 -14.57 -9.11 10.68
C PRO A 64 -14.22 -10.18 9.65
N PHE A 65 -14.62 -10.02 8.38
CA PHE A 65 -14.15 -10.85 7.28
C PHE A 65 -12.68 -10.60 6.90
N ILE A 66 -12.10 -9.46 7.31
CA ILE A 66 -10.68 -9.17 7.10
C ILE A 66 -9.86 -10.05 8.06
N ARG A 67 -9.16 -11.02 7.49
CA ARG A 67 -8.29 -11.92 8.27
C ARG A 67 -6.81 -11.57 8.18
N GLN A 68 -6.44 -10.79 7.17
CA GLN A 68 -5.06 -10.43 6.92
C GLN A 68 -4.97 -8.99 6.44
N THR A 69 -3.91 -8.33 6.87
CA THR A 69 -3.52 -7.01 6.40
C THR A 69 -2.05 -7.01 6.08
N TYR A 70 -1.64 -6.26 5.07
CA TYR A 70 -0.22 -6.06 4.75
C TYR A 70 0.14 -4.58 4.86
N MET A 71 1.25 -4.28 5.53
CA MET A 71 1.68 -2.90 5.82
C MET A 71 3.15 -2.63 5.44
N PRO A 72 4.10 -3.58 5.57
CA PRO A 72 5.48 -3.31 5.23
C PRO A 72 5.69 -3.03 3.73
N GLY A 73 6.63 -2.15 3.41
CA GLY A 73 6.99 -1.86 2.02
C GLY A 73 7.85 -2.94 1.38
N ARG A 74 7.97 -2.84 0.05
CA ARG A 74 8.81 -3.73 -0.75
C ARG A 74 10.28 -3.57 -0.35
N SER A 75 10.96 -4.70 -0.12
CA SER A 75 12.43 -4.73 -0.01
C SER A 75 13.07 -4.48 -1.38
N ARG A 76 13.88 -3.43 -1.47
CA ARG A 76 14.67 -3.08 -2.66
C ARG A 76 15.85 -2.17 -2.27
N PRO A 77 16.98 -2.25 -2.99
CA PRO A 77 17.99 -1.20 -2.92
C PRO A 77 17.38 0.12 -3.41
N MET A 78 17.83 1.23 -2.82
CA MET A 78 17.34 2.56 -3.14
C MET A 78 18.48 3.56 -3.24
N LEU A 79 18.40 4.44 -4.23
CA LEU A 79 19.23 5.64 -4.31
C LEU A 79 18.65 6.75 -3.43
N ASP A 80 19.49 7.68 -3.00
CA ASP A 80 19.08 8.81 -2.15
C ASP A 80 18.02 9.70 -2.79
N THR A 81 18.04 9.80 -4.13
CA THR A 81 17.06 10.57 -4.92
C THR A 81 15.73 9.84 -5.14
N GLN A 82 15.62 8.57 -4.75
CA GLN A 82 14.40 7.81 -4.94
C GLN A 82 13.43 8.01 -3.78
N ARG A 83 12.16 8.15 -4.14
CA ARG A 83 11.07 8.21 -3.17
C ARG A 83 10.74 6.82 -2.64
N LEU A 84 10.40 6.77 -1.36
CA LEU A 84 9.75 5.61 -0.76
C LEU A 84 8.36 5.42 -1.39
N ASP A 85 7.86 4.19 -1.43
CA ASP A 85 6.41 3.98 -1.54
C ASP A 85 5.73 4.23 -0.17
N MET A 86 4.41 4.31 -0.14
CA MET A 86 3.70 4.63 1.11
C MET A 86 3.73 3.52 2.15
N HIS A 87 3.92 2.26 1.74
CA HIS A 87 4.16 1.17 2.68
C HIS A 87 5.53 1.32 3.33
N GLN A 88 6.57 1.64 2.54
CA GLN A 88 7.90 1.97 3.05
C GLN A 88 7.86 3.19 3.98
N ALA A 89 6.96 4.14 3.74
CA ALA A 89 6.75 5.31 4.60
C ALA A 89 5.94 5.02 5.88
N GLY A 90 5.44 3.79 6.06
CA GLY A 90 4.64 3.39 7.21
C GLY A 90 3.23 4.01 7.24
N ARG A 91 2.73 4.46 6.08
CA ARG A 91 1.45 5.16 5.92
C ARG A 91 0.50 4.49 4.91
N ALA A 92 0.77 3.25 4.51
CA ALA A 92 -0.15 2.46 3.70
C ALA A 92 -0.42 1.08 4.29
N ILE A 93 -1.63 0.60 4.01
CA ILE A 93 -2.13 -0.71 4.40
C ILE A 93 -2.96 -1.31 3.26
N ASP A 94 -2.76 -2.60 3.05
CA ASP A 94 -3.57 -3.43 2.19
C ASP A 94 -4.50 -4.26 3.07
N PHE A 95 -5.80 -4.21 2.80
CA PHE A 95 -6.79 -5.03 3.48
C PHE A 95 -7.12 -6.24 2.60
N MET A 96 -6.52 -7.39 2.90
CA MET A 96 -6.67 -8.58 2.05
C MET A 96 -8.12 -9.07 2.10
N VAL A 97 -8.74 -9.24 0.93
CA VAL A 97 -10.05 -9.88 0.84
C VAL A 97 -9.89 -11.39 0.64
N ALA A 98 -10.87 -12.15 1.12
CA ALA A 98 -10.87 -13.60 0.94
C ALA A 98 -10.98 -13.97 -0.54
N GLN A 99 -10.50 -15.16 -0.90
CA GLN A 99 -10.73 -15.73 -2.22
C GLN A 99 -12.04 -16.53 -2.23
N LEU A 100 -12.92 -16.25 -3.19
CA LEU A 100 -14.07 -17.06 -3.57
C LEU A 100 -13.66 -17.94 -4.76
N GLY A 101 -13.05 -19.09 -4.45
CA GLY A 101 -12.47 -19.96 -5.48
C GLY A 101 -11.21 -19.33 -6.08
N ARG A 102 -11.25 -18.97 -7.36
CA ARG A 102 -10.13 -18.33 -8.08
C ARG A 102 -10.24 -16.81 -8.18
N GLN A 103 -11.30 -16.24 -7.61
CA GLN A 103 -11.57 -14.82 -7.67
C GLN A 103 -11.59 -14.23 -6.26
N PRO A 104 -11.05 -13.02 -6.06
CA PRO A 104 -11.20 -12.30 -4.80
C PRO A 104 -12.66 -11.92 -4.54
N ASP A 105 -13.03 -11.85 -3.27
CA ASP A 105 -14.34 -11.40 -2.84
C ASP A 105 -14.47 -9.89 -3.02
N HIS A 106 -14.96 -9.47 -4.19
CA HIS A 106 -15.06 -8.05 -4.49
C HIS A 106 -16.09 -7.32 -3.64
N ALA A 107 -17.15 -8.00 -3.19
CA ALA A 107 -18.17 -7.37 -2.37
C ALA A 107 -17.57 -6.91 -1.03
N HIS A 108 -16.67 -7.71 -0.45
CA HIS A 108 -15.91 -7.35 0.74
C HIS A 108 -14.94 -6.19 0.48
N GLY A 109 -14.26 -6.17 -0.66
CA GLY A 109 -13.36 -5.06 -1.03
C GLY A 109 -14.11 -3.74 -1.24
N ASP A 110 -15.27 -3.80 -1.91
CA ASP A 110 -16.14 -2.65 -2.13
C ASP A 110 -16.64 -2.06 -0.81
N GLN A 111 -17.02 -2.90 0.16
CA GLN A 111 -17.44 -2.43 1.48
C GLN A 111 -16.34 -1.64 2.20
N ILE A 112 -15.10 -2.12 2.14
CA ILE A 112 -13.94 -1.45 2.75
C ILE A 112 -13.66 -0.13 2.02
N ALA A 113 -13.51 -0.18 0.69
CA ALA A 113 -13.15 0.97 -0.14
C ALA A 113 -14.20 2.08 -0.06
N ASN A 114 -15.49 1.72 -0.13
CA ASN A 114 -16.61 2.67 0.00
C ASN A 114 -16.63 3.32 1.38
N TYR A 115 -16.47 2.54 2.46
CA TYR A 115 -16.49 3.08 3.82
C TYR A 115 -15.34 4.06 4.06
N LEU A 116 -14.14 3.72 3.61
CA LEU A 116 -12.95 4.58 3.77
C LEU A 116 -13.06 5.85 2.93
N ALA A 117 -13.52 5.75 1.67
CA ALA A 117 -13.72 6.92 0.81
C ALA A 117 -14.80 7.86 1.37
N ALA A 118 -15.92 7.31 1.85
CA ALA A 118 -16.99 8.09 2.49
C ALA A 118 -16.52 8.82 3.75
N ASN A 119 -15.52 8.27 4.45
CA ASN A 119 -14.97 8.82 5.70
C ASN A 119 -13.56 9.40 5.52
N ALA A 120 -13.17 9.76 4.29
CA ALA A 120 -11.79 10.12 3.99
C ALA A 120 -11.27 11.28 4.85
N GLU A 121 -12.06 12.33 5.05
CA GLU A 121 -11.68 13.47 5.92
C GLU A 121 -11.56 13.07 7.39
N ARG A 122 -12.46 12.21 7.87
CA ARG A 122 -12.47 11.76 9.27
C ARG A 122 -11.22 10.98 9.62
N PHE A 123 -10.78 10.09 8.73
CA PHE A 123 -9.65 9.20 8.96
C PHE A 123 -8.33 9.72 8.38
N GLY A 124 -8.37 10.78 7.58
CA GLY A 124 -7.23 11.28 6.81
C GLY A 124 -6.78 10.27 5.75
N VAL A 125 -7.72 9.58 5.10
CA VAL A 125 -7.41 8.74 3.94
C VAL A 125 -7.16 9.64 2.75
N GLN A 126 -5.96 9.55 2.17
CA GLN A 126 -5.56 10.39 1.04
C GLN A 126 -5.65 9.67 -0.31
N PHE A 127 -5.61 8.34 -0.31
CA PHE A 127 -5.62 7.55 -1.53
C PHE A 127 -6.14 6.14 -1.27
N ILE A 128 -6.93 5.63 -2.21
CA ILE A 128 -7.36 4.24 -2.25
C ILE A 128 -7.17 3.75 -3.68
N VAL A 129 -6.62 2.55 -3.84
CA VAL A 129 -6.70 1.80 -5.09
C VAL A 129 -7.41 0.50 -4.80
N TRP A 130 -8.45 0.22 -5.57
CA TRP A 130 -9.19 -1.01 -5.45
C TRP A 130 -9.80 -1.34 -6.81
N ALA A 131 -9.61 -2.59 -7.24
CA ALA A 131 -10.27 -3.16 -8.40
C ALA A 131 -10.19 -2.19 -9.61
N GLY A 132 -8.98 -1.86 -10.05
CA GLY A 132 -8.73 -1.07 -11.26
C GLY A 132 -9.23 0.38 -11.20
N TYR A 133 -9.68 0.86 -10.04
CA TYR A 133 -10.19 2.19 -9.83
C TYR A 133 -9.50 2.85 -8.63
N LYS A 134 -9.52 4.17 -8.55
CA LYS A 134 -8.88 4.90 -7.46
C LYS A 134 -9.75 6.01 -6.90
N PHE A 135 -9.53 6.27 -5.61
CA PHE A 135 -9.82 7.53 -4.95
C PHE A 135 -8.49 8.26 -4.70
N ASN A 136 -8.38 9.55 -5.04
CA ASN A 136 -7.23 10.40 -4.75
C ASN A 136 -7.68 11.77 -4.24
N ALA A 137 -7.50 12.03 -2.95
CA ALA A 137 -7.84 13.32 -2.34
C ALA A 137 -7.06 14.50 -2.94
N GLY A 138 -5.85 14.24 -3.48
CA GLY A 138 -4.97 15.22 -4.10
C GLY A 138 -5.28 15.53 -5.57
N ALA A 139 -6.36 15.00 -6.16
CA ALA A 139 -6.76 15.38 -7.51
C ALA A 139 -7.10 16.88 -7.58
N ARG A 140 -6.92 17.50 -8.77
CA ARG A 140 -7.05 18.95 -8.96
C ARG A 140 -8.46 19.44 -8.66
N THR A 141 -9.46 18.64 -9.02
CA THR A 141 -10.87 18.92 -8.74
C THR A 141 -11.52 17.76 -8.01
N PRO A 142 -12.60 18.01 -7.23
CA PRO A 142 -13.41 16.95 -6.63
C PRO A 142 -13.91 15.92 -7.67
N ALA A 143 -14.28 16.37 -8.86
CA ALA A 143 -14.80 15.49 -9.91
C ALA A 143 -13.78 14.39 -10.31
N GLU A 144 -12.49 14.74 -10.35
CA GLU A 144 -11.37 13.88 -10.74
C GLU A 144 -10.85 12.97 -9.61
N ARG A 145 -11.34 13.13 -8.37
CA ARG A 145 -10.87 12.31 -7.24
C ARG A 145 -11.16 10.83 -7.41
N PHE A 146 -12.19 10.50 -8.18
CA PHE A 146 -12.57 9.14 -8.53
C PHE A 146 -12.31 8.92 -10.02
N ALA A 147 -11.44 7.98 -10.34
CA ALA A 147 -11.01 7.74 -11.72
C ALA A 147 -10.48 6.31 -11.91
N PRO A 148 -10.40 5.82 -13.16
CA PRO A 148 -9.67 4.60 -13.45
C PRO A 148 -8.23 4.66 -12.92
N TYR A 149 -7.77 3.55 -12.35
CA TYR A 149 -6.39 3.39 -11.93
C TYR A 149 -5.54 2.98 -13.14
N THR A 150 -4.42 3.67 -13.33
CA THR A 150 -3.54 3.49 -14.49
C THR A 150 -2.19 2.88 -14.12
N GLY A 151 -2.02 2.41 -12.88
CA GLY A 151 -0.79 1.74 -12.45
C GLY A 151 -0.75 0.28 -12.93
N THR A 152 0.41 -0.35 -12.78
CA THR A 152 0.71 -1.66 -13.35
C THR A 152 -0.04 -2.82 -12.71
N VAL A 153 -0.33 -2.74 -11.41
CA VAL A 153 -1.08 -3.77 -10.67
C VAL A 153 -2.49 -3.25 -10.40
N PRO A 154 -3.56 -3.93 -10.86
CA PRO A 154 -4.92 -3.40 -10.74
C PRO A 154 -5.55 -3.54 -9.35
N HIS A 155 -4.86 -4.15 -8.36
CA HIS A 155 -5.34 -4.30 -6.97
C HIS A 155 -6.69 -5.04 -6.89
N LEU A 156 -6.72 -6.29 -7.37
CA LEU A 156 -7.96 -7.07 -7.41
C LEU A 156 -8.23 -7.84 -6.12
N ASP A 157 -7.21 -8.09 -5.32
CA ASP A 157 -7.24 -8.97 -4.14
C ASP A 157 -7.11 -8.22 -2.81
N HIS A 158 -6.93 -6.90 -2.84
CA HIS A 158 -6.95 -6.02 -1.68
C HIS A 158 -7.23 -4.56 -2.06
N PRO A 159 -8.03 -3.83 -1.27
CA PRO A 159 -7.96 -2.37 -1.26
C PRO A 159 -6.63 -1.92 -0.66
N HIS A 160 -5.85 -1.19 -1.44
CA HIS A 160 -4.67 -0.45 -0.99
C HIS A 160 -5.10 0.91 -0.49
N VAL A 161 -4.65 1.31 0.71
CA VAL A 161 -5.11 2.52 1.38
C VAL A 161 -3.93 3.29 1.93
N GLU A 162 -3.85 4.57 1.61
CA GLU A 162 -2.84 5.50 2.14
C GLU A 162 -3.48 6.54 3.07
N ILE A 163 -2.78 6.87 4.15
CA ILE A 163 -3.18 7.94 5.07
C ILE A 163 -2.22 9.13 5.06
N THR A 164 -2.73 10.29 5.45
CA THR A 164 -1.90 11.49 5.58
C THR A 164 -0.92 11.40 6.76
N PRO A 165 0.13 12.23 6.79
CA PRO A 165 1.00 12.39 7.96
C PRO A 165 0.24 12.75 9.24
N GLU A 166 -0.78 13.60 9.16
CA GLU A 166 -1.58 14.02 10.32
C GLU A 166 -2.37 12.85 10.90
N ALA A 167 -2.95 12.01 10.03
CA ALA A 167 -3.58 10.77 10.47
C ALA A 167 -2.55 9.82 11.09
N GLY A 168 -1.41 9.60 10.44
CA GLY A 168 -0.33 8.76 10.96
C GLY A 168 0.20 9.20 12.32
N ALA A 169 0.26 10.51 12.56
CA ALA A 169 0.65 11.12 13.83
C ALA A 169 -0.50 11.21 14.85
N MET A 170 -1.66 10.64 14.57
CA MET A 170 -2.87 10.70 15.43
C MET A 170 -3.37 12.13 15.70
N ALA A 171 -3.07 13.07 14.79
CA ALA A 171 -3.37 14.48 14.98
C ALA A 171 -4.82 14.85 14.62
N LEU A 172 -5.56 14.02 13.87
CA LEU A 172 -6.96 14.30 13.54
C LEU A 172 -7.89 14.01 14.74
N PRO A 173 -9.03 14.73 14.87
CA PRO A 173 -9.93 14.61 16.02
C PRO A 173 -10.36 13.18 16.33
N TRP A 174 -10.63 12.37 15.31
CA TRP A 174 -11.05 10.97 15.50
C TRP A 174 -9.99 10.13 16.20
N TYR A 175 -8.70 10.28 15.87
CA TYR A 175 -7.63 9.50 16.52
C TYR A 175 -7.44 9.89 17.98
N ARG A 176 -7.62 11.18 18.32
CA ARG A 176 -7.52 11.65 19.71
C ARG A 176 -8.60 11.02 20.59
N THR A 177 -9.78 10.73 20.07
CA THR A 177 -10.82 10.03 20.84
C THR A 177 -10.56 8.52 20.96
N GLN A 178 -9.67 7.95 20.14
CA GLN A 178 -9.22 6.55 20.28
C GLN A 178 -8.10 6.39 21.30
N GLN A 179 -7.46 7.48 21.73
CA GLN A 179 -6.49 7.47 22.82
C GLN A 179 -7.26 7.26 24.13
N SER A 180 -7.42 6.00 24.53
CA SER A 180 -7.90 5.69 25.88
C SER A 180 -6.87 6.21 26.90
N PRO A 181 -7.26 6.82 28.03
CA PRO A 181 -6.33 7.29 29.06
C PRO A 181 -5.59 6.18 29.83
N ALA A 182 -5.63 4.91 29.39
CA ALA A 182 -5.10 3.76 30.13
C ALA A 182 -4.47 2.66 29.26
N ALA A 183 -4.01 2.95 28.05
CA ALA A 183 -3.19 2.00 27.30
C ALA A 183 -1.71 2.36 27.48
N THR A 184 -1.02 1.65 28.38
CA THR A 184 0.44 1.55 28.33
C THR A 184 0.84 1.14 26.92
N PRO A 185 1.90 1.72 26.33
CA PRO A 185 2.37 1.26 25.04
C PRO A 185 2.91 -0.16 25.23
N SER A 186 2.15 -1.17 24.81
CA SER A 186 2.72 -2.48 24.58
C SER A 186 3.65 -2.33 23.38
N ASP A 187 4.91 -2.72 23.58
CA ASP A 187 5.91 -2.90 22.54
C ASP A 187 5.42 -3.97 21.54
N ASP A 188 4.49 -3.60 20.67
CA ASP A 188 4.31 -4.29 19.41
C ASP A 188 5.39 -3.77 18.46
N ALA A 189 6.62 -4.17 18.80
CA ALA A 189 7.66 -4.42 17.83
C ALA A 189 6.99 -5.05 16.58
N PRO A 190 7.36 -4.63 15.36
CA PRO A 190 6.89 -5.34 14.18
C PRO A 190 7.16 -6.82 14.43
N ALA A 191 6.14 -7.68 14.28
CA ALA A 191 6.37 -9.11 14.29
C ALA A 191 7.61 -9.34 13.43
N PRO A 192 8.73 -9.84 14.01
CA PRO A 192 9.88 -10.10 13.19
C PRO A 192 9.40 -11.13 12.18
N TYR A 193 9.50 -10.77 10.90
CA TYR A 193 9.55 -11.79 9.87
C TYR A 193 10.90 -12.48 10.08
N GLU A 194 10.96 -13.34 11.09
CA GLU A 194 12.01 -14.35 11.18
C GLU A 194 11.69 -15.38 10.10
N ASP A 195 12.61 -15.50 9.14
CA ASP A 195 12.98 -16.77 8.52
C ASP A 195 11.91 -17.68 7.91
N ALA A 196 10.80 -17.14 7.41
CA ALA A 196 10.13 -17.83 6.31
C ALA A 196 10.90 -17.52 5.00
N GLY A 197 11.94 -18.29 4.71
CA GLY A 197 12.64 -18.33 3.42
C GLY A 197 11.77 -18.82 2.24
N GLY A 198 10.48 -18.51 2.24
CA GLY A 198 9.55 -18.77 1.14
C GLY A 198 9.39 -17.52 0.28
N PRO A 199 9.28 -17.66 -1.05
CA PRO A 199 8.99 -16.53 -1.92
C PRO A 199 7.66 -15.89 -1.50
N SER A 200 7.65 -14.56 -1.37
CA SER A 200 6.41 -13.80 -1.28
C SER A 200 5.47 -14.24 -2.41
N PRO A 201 4.17 -14.47 -2.16
CA PRO A 201 3.22 -14.77 -3.23
C PRO A 201 3.16 -13.67 -4.31
N LEU A 202 3.71 -12.49 -4.01
CA LEU A 202 3.86 -11.35 -4.92
C LEU A 202 4.97 -11.48 -6.00
N VAL A 203 5.70 -12.60 -6.10
CA VAL A 203 6.71 -12.83 -7.16
C VAL A 203 6.21 -13.75 -8.29
N MET A 204 5.04 -14.38 -8.17
CA MET A 204 4.53 -15.34 -9.18
C MET A 204 3.95 -14.71 -10.47
N GLY A 205 4.24 -13.44 -10.76
CA GLY A 205 3.74 -12.75 -11.95
C GLY A 205 4.80 -12.22 -12.91
N GLY A 206 6.10 -12.42 -12.65
CA GLY A 206 7.12 -11.73 -13.44
C GLY A 206 8.47 -12.42 -13.46
N VAL A 207 8.57 -13.55 -14.17
CA VAL A 207 9.87 -14.04 -14.66
C VAL A 207 9.79 -14.19 -16.18
N ALA A 208 10.31 -13.20 -16.87
CA ALA A 208 11.01 -13.39 -18.13
C ALA A 208 12.33 -12.63 -18.03
N LEU A 209 13.29 -13.23 -17.31
CA LEU A 209 14.70 -12.90 -17.42
C LEU A 209 15.23 -13.62 -18.66
N VAL A 210 15.63 -12.88 -19.68
CA VAL A 210 16.70 -13.31 -20.58
C VAL A 210 17.84 -12.30 -20.39
N SER A 211 18.80 -12.70 -19.57
CA SER A 211 20.14 -12.12 -19.59
C SER A 211 21.08 -13.24 -19.98
N LEU A 212 21.65 -13.15 -21.18
CA LEU A 212 22.70 -14.04 -21.64
C LEU A 212 23.96 -13.17 -21.77
N ALA A 213 24.86 -13.32 -20.81
CA ALA A 213 26.22 -12.81 -20.90
C ALA A 213 27.19 -13.73 -20.15
N ALA A 214 28.40 -13.82 -20.71
CA ALA A 214 29.60 -14.58 -20.34
C ALA A 214 29.61 -16.05 -20.82
N ALA A 215 30.71 -16.61 -21.38
CA ALA A 215 32.11 -16.22 -21.31
C ALA A 215 32.98 -16.83 -22.45
N PHE A 216 34.04 -16.09 -22.81
CA PHE A 216 35.40 -16.45 -23.22
C PHE A 216 35.75 -17.84 -23.80
N ALA A 217 36.44 -17.83 -24.96
CA ALA A 217 37.65 -18.61 -25.20
C ALA A 217 38.50 -17.95 -26.30
N GLY A 218 39.73 -17.57 -25.98
CA GLY A 218 40.71 -17.10 -26.95
C GLY A 218 41.31 -18.27 -27.74
N VAL A 219 41.57 -18.05 -29.03
CA VAL A 219 42.55 -18.82 -29.80
C VAL A 219 43.34 -17.84 -30.66
N TRP A 220 44.63 -17.83 -30.38
CA TRP A 220 45.68 -17.17 -31.12
C TRP A 220 46.04 -18.07 -32.31
N LEU A 221 46.04 -17.57 -33.55
CA LEU A 221 46.66 -18.29 -34.66
C LEU A 221 47.51 -17.34 -35.51
N ILE A 222 48.82 -17.41 -35.30
CA ILE A 222 49.83 -17.01 -36.28
C ILE A 222 49.75 -17.98 -37.47
N ARG A 223 49.78 -17.44 -38.69
CA ARG A 223 50.40 -18.10 -39.83
C ARG A 223 51.26 -17.11 -40.61
N ARG A 224 52.57 -17.24 -40.43
CA ARG A 224 53.57 -16.90 -41.44
C ARG A 224 53.76 -18.13 -42.33
N ARG A 225 53.54 -17.99 -43.63
CA ARG A 225 54.44 -18.43 -44.71
C ARG A 225 54.08 -17.65 -45.96
#